data_AF-A0A085BLR4-F1
#
_entry.id   AF-A0A085BLR4-F1
#
_cell.length_a   1.000
_cell.length_b   1.000
_cell.length_c   1.000
_cell.angle_alpha   90.00
_cell.angle_beta   90.00
_cell.angle_gamma   90.00
#
_symmetry.space_group_name_H-M   'P 1'
#
loop_
_entity.id
_entity.type
_entity.pdbx_description
1 polymer ?
#
loop_
_entity_poly.entity_id
_entity_poly.type
_entity_poly.pdbx_seq_one_letter_code
_entity_poly.pdbx_strand_id
1 'polypeptide(L)'
;MRRFLLLSFLYSSLFLLMISCKTYQLADAKPISNSEKEVENLYFSSNEDYVYKCQMEVYGNDISGILIIKKISEITHRVVMTSDFGNKMIDFEISENNFKLNYVLADLDKKMVINFLKNDFQELLKRKFSVSESFENNDSKIYLSNVDKKQYYLFFDKNSSLLNQIIYTKNKREKIDFTFEAKKHTFAETINLQHKDFKINIKLFQITETE
;
A
#
# COMPACT_ATOMS: atom_id res chain seq x y z
N MET A 1 26.06 21.21 41.85
CA MET A 1 26.42 21.55 40.45
C MET A 1 26.34 20.36 39.49
N ARG A 2 26.96 19.20 39.80
CA ARG A 2 26.98 18.01 38.91
C ARG A 2 25.58 17.43 38.54
N ARG A 3 24.61 17.45 39.47
CA ARG A 3 23.22 17.03 39.21
C ARG A 3 22.44 17.94 38.24
N PHE A 4 22.70 19.24 38.26
CA PHE A 4 22.06 20.20 37.35
C PHE A 4 22.58 20.06 35.91
N LEU A 5 23.88 19.78 35.76
CA LEU A 5 24.48 19.49 34.45
C LEU A 5 23.94 18.18 33.83
N LEU A 6 23.74 17.14 34.65
CA LEU A 6 23.14 15.88 34.19
C LEU A 6 21.66 16.03 33.79
N LEU A 7 20.87 16.80 34.55
CA LEU A 7 19.48 17.12 34.16
C LEU A 7 19.45 17.91 32.84
N SER A 8 20.30 18.94 32.72
CA SER A 8 20.41 19.74 31.49
C SER A 8 20.79 18.90 30.27
N PHE A 9 21.70 17.93 30.44
CA PHE A 9 22.09 17.01 29.37
C PHE A 9 20.96 16.04 28.98
N LEU A 10 20.18 15.55 29.96
CA LEU A 10 18.97 14.75 29.72
C LEU A 10 17.89 15.53 28.97
N TYR A 11 17.63 16.78 29.36
CA TYR A 11 16.68 17.65 28.66
C TYR A 11 17.15 18.01 27.26
N SER A 12 18.45 18.25 27.06
CA SER A 12 19.04 18.52 25.75
C SER A 12 18.97 17.30 24.83
N SER A 13 19.26 16.09 25.36
CA SER A 13 19.12 14.84 24.62
C SER A 13 17.67 14.52 24.25
N LEU A 14 16.71 14.85 25.13
CA LEU A 14 15.29 14.67 24.87
C LEU A 14 14.78 15.68 23.81
N PHE A 15 15.33 16.90 23.78
CA PHE A 15 15.03 17.90 22.76
C PHE A 15 15.59 17.51 21.37
N LEU A 16 16.79 16.92 21.32
CA LEU A 16 17.42 16.47 20.08
C LEU A 16 16.68 15.27 19.44
N LEU A 17 16.05 14.42 20.25
CA LEU A 17 15.26 13.27 19.76
C LEU A 17 13.99 13.67 19.00
N MET A 18 13.49 14.90 19.17
CA MET A 18 12.23 15.35 18.55
C MET A 18 12.40 15.89 17.11
N ILE A 19 13.63 16.09 16.63
CA ILE A 19 13.90 16.77 15.35
C ILE A 19 14.01 15.80 14.16
N SER A 20 14.18 14.50 14.39
CA SER A 20 14.45 13.53 13.29
C SER A 20 13.20 12.97 12.59
N CYS A 21 12.13 13.77 12.45
CA CYS A 21 10.96 13.37 11.68
C CYS A 21 11.17 13.67 10.18
N LYS A 22 11.80 12.75 9.43
CA LYS A 22 11.90 12.89 7.97
C LYS A 22 10.50 12.88 7.37
N THR A 23 10.12 13.99 6.75
CA THR A 23 8.85 14.15 6.02
C THR A 23 9.05 13.72 4.58
N TYR A 24 8.07 13.02 4.01
CA TYR A 24 8.08 12.66 2.60
C TYR A 24 8.01 13.93 1.74
N GLN A 25 8.88 13.99 0.74
CA GLN A 25 8.93 15.07 -0.24
C GLN A 25 8.91 14.45 -1.62
N LEU A 26 8.03 14.96 -2.48
CA LEU A 26 7.95 14.54 -3.87
C LEU A 26 9.20 15.05 -4.61
N ALA A 27 10.00 14.15 -5.16
CA ALA A 27 11.21 14.50 -5.89
C ALA A 27 10.88 14.91 -7.34
N ASP A 28 11.55 15.94 -7.83
CA ASP A 28 11.59 16.33 -9.26
C ASP A 28 10.23 16.54 -9.95
N ALA A 29 9.21 16.96 -9.18
CA ALA A 29 7.86 17.22 -9.69
C ALA A 29 7.50 18.71 -9.59
N LYS A 30 6.85 19.23 -10.63
CA LYS A 30 6.36 20.62 -10.70
C LYS A 30 4.84 20.65 -10.53
N PRO A 31 4.28 21.60 -9.77
CA PRO A 31 2.83 21.73 -9.65
C PRO A 31 2.22 22.13 -10.99
N ILE A 32 1.05 21.57 -11.30
CA ILE A 32 0.25 21.90 -12.49
C ILE A 32 -1.18 22.28 -12.07
N SER A 33 -1.92 22.95 -12.94
CA SER A 33 -3.32 23.27 -12.66
C SER A 33 -4.18 21.99 -12.59
N ASN A 34 -4.92 21.81 -11.50
CA ASN A 34 -5.86 20.69 -11.36
C ASN A 34 -7.00 20.82 -12.38
N SER A 35 -7.11 19.84 -13.29
CA SER A 35 -8.33 19.60 -14.08
C SER A 35 -9.19 18.51 -13.47
N GLU A 36 -8.56 17.48 -12.89
CA GLU A 36 -9.23 16.31 -12.33
C GLU A 36 -9.68 16.55 -10.88
N LYS A 37 -10.89 16.08 -10.55
CA LYS A 37 -11.44 16.12 -9.18
C LYS A 37 -11.29 14.80 -8.45
N GLU A 38 -11.25 13.70 -9.19
CA GLU A 38 -11.16 12.34 -8.68
C GLU A 38 -10.32 11.50 -9.64
N VAL A 39 -9.49 10.62 -9.10
CA VAL A 39 -8.77 9.59 -9.85
C VAL A 39 -9.04 8.22 -9.24
N GLU A 40 -8.97 7.19 -10.07
CA GLU A 40 -9.24 5.81 -9.65
C GLU A 40 -8.00 4.92 -9.77
N ASN A 41 -7.79 4.09 -8.75
CA ASN A 41 -7.05 2.84 -8.89
C ASN A 41 -8.01 1.80 -9.48
N LEU A 42 -7.83 1.51 -10.77
CA LEU A 42 -8.67 0.56 -11.50
C LEU A 42 -8.21 -0.88 -11.35
N TYR A 43 -7.05 -1.15 -10.75
CA TYR A 43 -6.66 -2.51 -10.38
C TYR A 43 -7.73 -3.12 -9.48
N PHE A 44 -8.05 -4.39 -9.70
CA PHE A 44 -9.07 -5.11 -8.93
C PHE A 44 -10.52 -4.60 -9.12
N SER A 45 -10.80 -3.82 -10.16
CA SER A 45 -12.14 -3.25 -10.41
C SER A 45 -13.05 -4.13 -11.28
N SER A 46 -12.48 -5.04 -12.08
CA SER A 46 -13.24 -5.99 -12.90
C SER A 46 -13.88 -7.10 -12.05
N ASN A 47 -14.80 -7.85 -12.65
CA ASN A 47 -15.44 -9.01 -12.02
C ASN A 47 -14.62 -10.31 -12.15
N GLU A 48 -13.45 -10.25 -12.78
CA GLU A 48 -12.53 -11.39 -12.88
C GLU A 48 -11.86 -11.68 -11.53
N ASP A 49 -11.44 -12.92 -11.34
CA ASP A 49 -10.67 -13.33 -10.18
C ASP A 49 -9.18 -13.00 -10.45
N TYR A 50 -8.57 -12.25 -9.54
CA TYR A 50 -7.17 -11.86 -9.65
C TYR A 50 -6.32 -12.85 -8.88
N VAL A 51 -5.49 -13.61 -9.59
CA VAL A 51 -4.68 -14.70 -9.02
C VAL A 51 -3.20 -14.41 -9.17
N TYR A 52 -2.53 -14.29 -8.03
CA TYR A 52 -1.11 -13.95 -7.93
C TYR A 52 -0.34 -14.99 -7.12
N LYS A 53 0.87 -15.30 -7.56
CA LYS A 53 1.92 -15.88 -6.72
C LYS A 53 2.37 -14.79 -5.76
N CYS A 54 2.14 -15.01 -4.48
CA CYS A 54 2.55 -14.10 -3.42
C CYS A 54 3.88 -14.57 -2.84
N GLN A 55 4.87 -13.68 -2.83
CA GLN A 55 6.12 -13.83 -2.11
C GLN A 55 6.25 -12.70 -1.10
N MET A 56 6.27 -13.05 0.17
CA MET A 56 6.31 -12.11 1.28
C MET A 56 7.54 -12.40 2.14
N GLU A 57 8.40 -11.41 2.29
CA GLU A 57 9.53 -11.48 3.22
C GLU A 57 9.15 -10.68 4.48
N VAL A 58 9.08 -11.33 5.64
CA VAL A 58 8.71 -10.69 6.92
C VAL A 58 9.80 -10.95 7.95
N TYR A 59 10.55 -9.90 8.30
CA TYR A 59 11.67 -9.96 9.25
C TYR A 59 12.67 -11.09 8.92
N GLY A 60 12.91 -11.34 7.62
CA GLY A 60 13.83 -12.37 7.12
C GLY A 60 13.23 -13.78 7.03
N ASN A 61 11.92 -13.93 7.24
CA ASN A 61 11.21 -15.19 6.97
C ASN A 61 10.44 -15.05 5.66
N ASP A 62 10.63 -16.02 4.77
CA ASP A 62 9.93 -16.07 3.49
C ASP A 62 8.61 -16.84 3.63
N ILE A 63 7.53 -16.21 3.19
CA ILE A 63 6.21 -16.78 3.08
C ILE A 63 5.81 -16.74 1.61
N SER A 64 5.60 -17.91 1.03
CA SER A 64 5.14 -18.07 -0.35
C SER A 64 3.75 -18.70 -0.37
N GLY A 65 2.93 -18.29 -1.32
CA GLY A 65 1.60 -18.85 -1.52
C GLY A 65 0.91 -18.33 -2.78
N ILE A 66 -0.35 -18.69 -2.93
CA ILE A 66 -1.25 -18.14 -3.95
C ILE A 66 -2.20 -17.17 -3.27
N LEU A 67 -2.29 -15.96 -3.80
CA LEU A 67 -3.22 -14.92 -3.38
C LEU A 67 -4.31 -14.78 -4.43
N ILE A 68 -5.56 -14.86 -4.00
CA ILE A 68 -6.74 -14.73 -4.83
C ILE A 68 -7.53 -13.53 -4.30
N ILE A 69 -7.76 -12.54 -5.16
CA ILE A 69 -8.56 -11.35 -4.85
C ILE A 69 -9.77 -11.36 -5.78
N LYS A 70 -10.96 -11.35 -5.19
CA LYS A 70 -12.23 -11.35 -5.93
C LYS A 70 -13.07 -10.17 -5.51
N LYS A 71 -13.55 -9.38 -6.47
CA LYS A 71 -14.57 -8.34 -6.23
C LYS A 71 -15.91 -9.04 -5.96
N ILE A 72 -16.46 -8.87 -4.75
CA ILE A 72 -17.75 -9.49 -4.35
C ILE A 72 -18.89 -8.47 -4.27
N SER A 73 -18.57 -7.17 -4.25
CA SER A 73 -19.51 -6.06 -4.41
C SER A 73 -18.76 -4.84 -4.97
N GLU A 74 -19.45 -3.71 -5.21
CA GLU A 74 -18.80 -2.50 -5.71
C GLU A 74 -17.67 -1.95 -4.82
N ILE A 75 -17.74 -2.22 -3.52
CA ILE A 75 -16.82 -1.68 -2.52
C ILE A 75 -16.13 -2.75 -1.68
N THR A 76 -16.39 -4.03 -1.94
CA THR A 76 -15.90 -5.14 -1.11
C THR A 76 -15.21 -6.20 -1.95
N HIS A 77 -14.04 -6.60 -1.48
CA HIS A 77 -13.27 -7.70 -2.04
C HIS A 77 -13.15 -8.82 -1.03
N ARG A 78 -13.11 -10.05 -1.52
CA ARG A 78 -12.66 -11.20 -0.75
C ARG A 78 -11.22 -11.50 -1.13
N VAL A 79 -10.37 -11.62 -0.13
CA VAL A 79 -8.95 -11.93 -0.29
C VAL A 79 -8.70 -13.28 0.38
N VAL A 80 -8.14 -14.21 -0.37
CA VAL A 80 -7.79 -15.56 0.09
C VAL A 80 -6.34 -15.81 -0.22
N MET A 81 -5.55 -16.21 0.78
CA MET A 81 -4.21 -16.72 0.58
C MET A 81 -4.16 -18.21 0.90
N THR A 82 -3.54 -18.98 0.03
CA THR A 82 -3.27 -20.41 0.24
C THR A 82 -1.78 -20.67 0.17
N SER A 83 -1.31 -21.74 0.80
CA SER A 83 0.01 -22.29 0.51
C SER A 83 0.10 -22.76 -0.94
N ASP A 84 1.31 -23.05 -1.39
CA ASP A 84 1.57 -23.62 -2.72
C ASP A 84 0.94 -25.02 -2.92
N PHE A 85 0.59 -25.70 -1.81
CA PHE A 85 -0.11 -26.98 -1.82
C PHE A 85 -1.64 -26.85 -1.71
N GLY A 86 -2.18 -25.63 -1.77
CA GLY A 86 -3.63 -25.38 -1.76
C GLY A 86 -4.28 -25.31 -0.38
N ASN A 87 -3.54 -25.54 0.70
CA ASN A 87 -4.07 -25.33 2.05
C ASN A 87 -4.36 -23.84 2.27
N LYS A 88 -5.59 -23.50 2.68
CA LYS A 88 -5.98 -22.13 3.01
C LYS A 88 -5.17 -21.63 4.21
N MET A 89 -4.56 -20.46 4.08
CA MET A 89 -3.78 -19.80 5.12
C MET A 89 -4.57 -18.68 5.78
N ILE A 90 -5.23 -17.83 4.98
CA ILE A 90 -6.12 -16.77 5.47
C ILE A 90 -7.21 -16.46 4.44
N ASP A 91 -8.38 -16.05 4.90
CA ASP A 91 -9.55 -15.67 4.09
C ASP A 91 -10.30 -14.56 4.81
N PHE A 92 -10.43 -13.40 4.16
CA PHE A 92 -11.14 -12.26 4.71
C PHE A 92 -11.86 -11.48 3.62
N GLU A 93 -12.89 -10.75 4.03
CA GLU A 93 -13.58 -9.75 3.23
C GLU A 93 -13.16 -8.36 3.71
N ILE A 94 -12.92 -7.45 2.77
CA ILE A 94 -12.38 -6.13 3.07
C ILE A 94 -13.01 -5.06 2.18
N SER A 95 -13.29 -3.92 2.80
CA SER A 95 -13.66 -2.67 2.15
C SER A 95 -12.90 -1.52 2.81
N GLU A 96 -13.14 -0.29 2.34
CA GLU A 96 -12.51 0.90 2.94
C GLU A 96 -12.71 0.98 4.46
N ASN A 97 -13.90 0.59 4.94
CA ASN A 97 -14.30 0.76 6.34
C ASN A 97 -14.56 -0.55 7.10
N ASN A 98 -14.73 -1.67 6.40
CA ASN A 98 -15.07 -2.95 7.02
C ASN A 98 -14.00 -4.01 6.76
N PHE A 99 -13.83 -4.89 7.73
CA PHE A 99 -12.98 -6.06 7.65
C PHE A 99 -13.66 -7.22 8.37
N LYS A 100 -13.81 -8.35 7.69
CA LYS A 100 -14.42 -9.57 8.22
C LYS A 100 -13.48 -10.74 7.95
N LEU A 101 -12.96 -11.33 9.02
CA LEU A 101 -12.12 -12.52 8.93
C LEU A 101 -13.00 -13.77 8.84
N ASN A 102 -12.87 -14.54 7.76
CA ASN A 102 -13.61 -15.78 7.56
C ASN A 102 -12.82 -17.00 8.05
N TYR A 103 -11.49 -16.99 7.86
CA TYR A 103 -10.60 -18.05 8.30
C TYR A 103 -9.16 -17.53 8.45
N VAL A 104 -8.43 -18.08 9.43
CA VAL A 104 -7.00 -17.88 9.59
C VAL A 104 -6.38 -19.16 10.14
N LEU A 105 -5.24 -19.57 9.58
CA LEU A 105 -4.44 -20.66 10.10
C LEU A 105 -3.86 -20.25 11.47
N ALA A 106 -3.81 -21.17 12.43
CA ALA A 106 -3.43 -20.88 13.82
C ALA A 106 -2.11 -20.08 13.94
N ASP A 107 -1.10 -20.38 13.12
CA ASP A 107 0.20 -19.69 13.15
C ASP A 107 0.13 -18.23 12.68
N LEU A 108 -0.87 -17.90 11.86
CA LEU A 108 -1.17 -16.56 11.37
C LEU A 108 -2.21 -15.82 12.23
N ASP A 109 -2.86 -16.50 13.18
CA ASP A 109 -3.87 -15.93 14.08
C ASP A 109 -3.24 -15.08 15.19
N LYS A 110 -2.45 -14.10 14.75
CA LYS A 110 -1.81 -13.10 15.59
C LYS A 110 -2.42 -11.77 15.18
N LYS A 111 -2.93 -11.03 16.17
CA LYS A 111 -3.51 -9.70 15.97
C LYS A 111 -2.62 -8.77 15.14
N MET A 112 -1.30 -8.85 15.32
CA MET A 112 -0.33 -8.07 14.54
C MET A 112 -0.35 -8.43 13.06
N VAL A 113 -0.36 -9.72 12.71
CA VAL A 113 -0.40 -10.22 11.32
C VAL A 113 -1.71 -9.85 10.65
N ILE A 114 -2.84 -10.09 11.34
CA ILE A 114 -4.17 -9.77 10.81
C ILE A 114 -4.30 -8.27 10.57
N ASN A 115 -3.86 -7.43 11.52
CA ASN A 115 -3.90 -5.97 11.34
C ASN A 115 -2.98 -5.48 10.23
N PHE A 116 -1.81 -6.11 10.07
CA PHE A 116 -0.89 -5.81 8.99
C PHE A 116 -1.54 -6.07 7.63
N LEU A 117 -2.03 -7.29 7.39
CA LEU A 117 -2.72 -7.65 6.16
C LEU A 117 -3.96 -6.78 5.93
N LYS A 118 -4.76 -6.54 6.97
CA LYS A 118 -5.90 -5.64 6.88
C LYS A 118 -5.48 -4.27 6.36
N ASN A 119 -4.49 -3.62 6.97
CA ASN A 119 -4.07 -2.29 6.58
C ASN A 119 -3.55 -2.27 5.14
N ASP A 120 -2.67 -3.21 4.79
CA ASP A 120 -2.07 -3.30 3.46
C ASP A 120 -3.12 -3.46 2.36
N PHE A 121 -4.04 -4.40 2.54
CA PHE A 121 -5.08 -4.65 1.55
C PHE A 121 -6.16 -3.56 1.55
N GLN A 122 -6.39 -2.84 2.67
CA GLN A 122 -7.27 -1.67 2.66
C GLN A 122 -6.68 -0.54 1.81
N GLU A 123 -5.37 -0.29 1.90
CA GLU A 123 -4.73 0.75 1.09
C GLU A 123 -4.55 0.31 -0.37
N LEU A 124 -4.19 -0.96 -0.62
CA LEU A 124 -4.03 -1.50 -1.98
C LEU A 124 -5.35 -1.51 -2.78
N LEU A 125 -6.45 -1.91 -2.14
CA LEU A 125 -7.76 -2.08 -2.79
C LEU A 125 -8.61 -0.80 -2.76
N LYS A 126 -8.07 0.30 -2.23
CA LYS A 126 -8.75 1.59 -2.27
C LYS A 126 -8.89 2.04 -3.73
N ARG A 127 -10.12 2.27 -4.17
CA ARG A 127 -10.44 2.58 -5.56
C ARG A 127 -10.42 4.08 -5.85
N LYS A 128 -11.17 4.89 -5.10
CA LYS A 128 -11.43 6.29 -5.42
C LYS A 128 -10.59 7.24 -4.56
N PHE A 129 -10.03 8.25 -5.20
CA PHE A 129 -9.19 9.26 -4.56
C PHE A 129 -9.58 10.66 -5.03
N SER A 130 -10.08 11.49 -4.10
CA SER A 130 -10.33 12.90 -4.39
C SER A 130 -9.02 13.66 -4.53
N VAL A 131 -8.85 14.38 -5.63
CA VAL A 131 -7.61 15.09 -5.96
C VAL A 131 -7.60 16.45 -5.27
N SER A 132 -6.57 16.72 -4.48
CA SER A 132 -6.33 18.04 -3.89
C SER A 132 -5.32 18.85 -4.69
N GLU A 133 -4.26 18.22 -5.19
CA GLU A 133 -3.17 18.86 -5.92
C GLU A 133 -2.66 17.93 -7.02
N SER A 134 -2.12 18.50 -8.09
CA SER A 134 -1.57 17.77 -9.22
C SER A 134 -0.15 18.26 -9.51
N PHE A 135 0.70 17.32 -9.85
CA PHE A 135 2.10 17.56 -10.19
C PHE A 135 2.46 16.81 -11.46
N GLU A 136 3.59 17.19 -12.03
CA GLU A 136 4.14 16.56 -13.22
C GLU A 136 5.66 16.49 -13.11
N ASN A 137 6.24 15.32 -13.36
CA ASN A 137 7.69 15.16 -13.55
C ASN A 137 7.96 14.75 -15.02
N ASN A 138 9.14 14.23 -15.36
CA ASN A 138 9.42 13.85 -16.76
C ASN A 138 8.51 12.71 -17.26
N ASP A 139 8.26 11.71 -16.43
CA ASP A 139 7.68 10.42 -16.84
C ASP A 139 6.20 10.27 -16.45
N SER A 140 5.74 11.03 -15.45
CA SER A 140 4.43 10.81 -14.80
C SER A 140 3.65 12.10 -14.54
N LYS A 141 2.32 11.97 -14.61
CA LYS A 141 1.36 12.86 -13.95
C LYS A 141 1.08 12.32 -12.57
N ILE A 142 1.08 13.19 -11.57
CA ILE A 142 1.02 12.79 -10.17
C ILE A 142 -0.17 13.49 -9.52
N TYR A 143 -1.07 12.71 -8.93
CA TYR A 143 -2.23 13.25 -8.21
C TYR A 143 -2.07 13.01 -6.72
N LEU A 144 -2.19 14.08 -5.94
CA LEU A 144 -2.20 14.04 -4.49
C LEU A 144 -3.64 13.97 -3.99
N SER A 145 -3.93 12.98 -3.15
CA SER A 145 -5.17 12.87 -2.40
C SER A 145 -4.90 12.96 -0.91
N ASN A 146 -5.69 13.78 -0.21
CA ASN A 146 -5.58 13.98 1.22
C ASN A 146 -6.86 13.52 1.92
N VAL A 147 -6.74 12.57 2.86
CA VAL A 147 -7.84 12.06 3.68
C VAL A 147 -7.39 12.02 5.14
N ASP A 148 -7.89 12.95 5.94
CA ASP A 148 -7.46 13.16 7.33
C ASP A 148 -5.93 13.31 7.49
N LYS A 149 -5.28 12.29 8.06
CA LYS A 149 -3.82 12.20 8.28
C LYS A 149 -3.11 11.35 7.24
N LYS A 150 -3.86 10.83 6.26
CA LYS A 150 -3.38 9.98 5.17
C LYS A 150 -3.20 10.83 3.92
N GLN A 151 -2.11 10.63 3.20
CA GLN A 151 -1.91 11.22 1.89
C GLN A 151 -1.49 10.14 0.91
N TYR A 152 -1.98 10.24 -0.32
CA TYR A 152 -1.71 9.30 -1.41
C TYR A 152 -1.19 10.08 -2.61
N TYR A 153 -0.03 9.69 -3.10
CA TYR A 153 0.53 10.21 -4.35
C TYR A 153 0.38 9.13 -5.40
N LEU A 154 -0.49 9.36 -6.39
CA LEU A 154 -0.77 8.41 -7.46
C LEU A 154 -0.04 8.83 -8.73
N PHE A 155 0.86 7.98 -9.24
CA PHE A 155 1.70 8.26 -10.39
C PHE A 155 1.16 7.54 -11.62
N PHE A 156 0.70 8.32 -12.59
CA PHE A 156 0.22 7.84 -13.87
C PHE A 156 1.27 8.11 -14.94
N ASP A 157 1.66 7.07 -15.67
CA ASP A 157 2.60 7.19 -16.79
C ASP A 157 2.03 8.10 -17.88
N LYS A 158 2.84 9.02 -18.41
CA LYS A 158 2.36 9.98 -19.40
C LYS A 158 2.02 9.36 -20.75
N ASN A 159 2.69 8.28 -21.13
CA ASN A 159 2.54 7.67 -22.44
C ASN A 159 1.33 6.74 -22.49
N SER A 160 1.21 5.87 -21.49
CA SER A 160 0.18 4.83 -21.38
C SER A 160 -1.03 5.26 -20.55
N SER A 161 -0.91 6.31 -19.73
CA SER A 161 -1.92 6.72 -18.74
C SER A 161 -2.26 5.62 -17.72
N LEU A 162 -1.38 4.63 -17.54
CA LEU A 162 -1.52 3.56 -16.56
C LEU A 162 -0.97 4.01 -15.20
N LEU A 163 -1.59 3.53 -14.11
CA LEU A 163 -1.18 3.81 -12.74
C LEU A 163 0.03 2.93 -12.39
N ASN A 164 1.22 3.51 -12.30
CA ASN A 164 2.45 2.73 -12.06
C ASN A 164 2.86 2.71 -10.60
N GLN A 165 2.43 3.69 -9.80
CA GLN A 165 2.83 3.77 -8.40
C GLN A 165 1.78 4.48 -7.54
N ILE A 166 1.61 4.00 -6.30
CA ILE A 166 0.92 4.72 -5.24
C ILE A 166 1.86 4.82 -4.04
N ILE A 167 2.20 6.03 -3.63
CA ILE A 167 2.92 6.26 -2.37
C ILE A 167 1.93 6.65 -1.29
N TYR A 168 1.75 5.77 -0.31
CA TYR A 168 0.94 6.01 0.87
C TYR A 168 1.79 6.60 1.99
N THR A 169 1.35 7.74 2.51
CA THR A 169 1.95 8.39 3.66
C THR A 169 0.94 8.59 4.79
N LYS A 170 1.43 8.58 6.03
CA LYS A 170 0.65 8.89 7.22
C LYS A 170 1.42 9.84 8.11
N ASN A 171 0.77 10.93 8.52
CA ASN A 171 1.43 12.05 9.21
C ASN A 171 2.65 12.56 8.41
N LYS A 172 2.50 12.66 7.08
CA LYS A 172 3.56 13.04 6.13
C LYS A 172 4.81 12.15 6.13
N ARG A 173 4.78 10.97 6.77
CA ARG A 173 5.85 9.96 6.66
C ARG A 173 5.41 8.88 5.70
N GLU A 174 6.28 8.51 4.78
CA GLU A 174 6.08 7.39 3.87
C GLU A 174 5.87 6.09 4.64
N LYS A 175 4.87 5.31 4.24
CA LYS A 175 4.48 4.06 4.90
C LYS A 175 4.64 2.88 3.97
N ILE A 176 3.96 2.95 2.83
CA ILE A 176 3.95 1.89 1.83
C ILE A 176 4.12 2.52 0.46
N ASP A 177 5.03 1.94 -0.30
CA ASP A 177 5.25 2.23 -1.70
C ASP A 177 4.70 1.05 -2.51
N PHE A 178 3.59 1.29 -3.19
CA PHE A 178 2.95 0.33 -4.09
C PHE A 178 3.45 0.60 -5.51
N THR A 179 4.09 -0.39 -6.13
CA THR A 179 4.59 -0.31 -7.51
C THR A 179 3.89 -1.36 -8.37
N PHE A 180 3.51 -0.98 -9.58
CA PHE A 180 2.70 -1.80 -10.49
C PHE A 180 3.40 -1.88 -11.85
N GLU A 181 3.60 -3.10 -12.33
CA GLU A 181 3.93 -3.37 -13.73
C GLU A 181 2.61 -3.61 -14.48
N ALA A 182 2.06 -2.55 -15.04
CA ALA A 182 0.72 -2.54 -15.61
C ALA A 182 0.67 -3.16 -17.01
N LYS A 183 -0.26 -4.10 -17.26
CA LYS A 183 -0.56 -4.61 -18.62
C LYS A 183 -1.76 -3.87 -19.23
N LYS A 184 -2.76 -3.53 -18.41
CA LYS A 184 -3.95 -2.72 -18.76
C LYS A 184 -4.47 -1.99 -17.52
N HIS A 185 -5.39 -1.04 -17.70
CA HIS A 185 -5.91 -0.21 -16.58
C HIS A 185 -6.43 -1.00 -15.39
N THR A 186 -7.03 -2.18 -15.63
CA THR A 186 -7.64 -2.99 -14.57
C THR A 186 -6.71 -4.06 -14.02
N PHE A 187 -5.51 -4.22 -14.57
CA PHE A 187 -4.69 -5.39 -14.35
C PHE A 187 -3.18 -5.12 -14.43
N ALA A 188 -2.45 -5.53 -13.38
CA ALA A 188 -1.00 -5.45 -13.28
C ALA A 188 -0.38 -6.85 -13.23
N GLU A 189 0.66 -7.08 -14.01
CA GLU A 189 1.43 -8.33 -14.07
C GLU A 189 2.20 -8.55 -12.76
N THR A 190 2.88 -7.51 -12.29
CA THR A 190 3.58 -7.50 -11.01
C THR A 190 3.05 -6.38 -10.11
N ILE A 191 2.89 -6.68 -8.83
CA ILE A 191 2.57 -5.69 -7.80
C ILE A 191 3.55 -5.87 -6.65
N ASN A 192 4.23 -4.80 -6.27
CA ASN A 192 5.18 -4.81 -5.16
C ASN A 192 4.76 -3.79 -4.08
N LEU A 193 4.65 -4.27 -2.85
CA LEU A 193 4.32 -3.50 -1.65
C LEU A 193 5.57 -3.43 -0.80
N GLN A 194 6.20 -2.26 -0.76
CA GLN A 194 7.39 -2.04 0.06
C GLN A 194 7.04 -1.19 1.29
N HIS A 195 7.17 -1.78 2.48
CA HIS A 195 7.03 -1.05 3.73
C HIS A 195 8.29 -0.26 4.05
N LYS A 196 8.12 1.00 4.47
CA LYS A 196 9.26 1.85 4.89
C LYS A 196 9.51 1.80 6.40
N ASP A 197 8.48 1.51 7.20
CA ASP A 197 8.59 1.41 8.67
C ASP A 197 9.02 0.00 9.13
N PHE A 198 8.74 -1.04 8.33
CA PHE A 198 8.93 -2.44 8.68
C PHE A 198 9.74 -3.15 7.62
N LYS A 199 10.53 -4.17 8.01
CA LYS A 199 11.25 -5.06 7.10
C LYS A 199 10.27 -6.08 6.51
N ILE A 200 9.33 -5.57 5.72
CA ILE A 200 8.29 -6.37 5.07
C ILE A 200 8.18 -5.95 3.61
N ASN A 201 8.34 -6.91 2.73
CA ASN A 201 8.15 -6.74 1.29
C ASN A 201 7.19 -7.81 0.79
N ILE A 202 6.18 -7.41 0.02
CA ILE A 202 5.24 -8.34 -0.62
C ILE A 202 5.35 -8.13 -2.12
N LYS A 203 5.63 -9.20 -2.85
CA LYS A 203 5.64 -9.25 -4.31
C LYS A 203 4.56 -10.19 -4.78
N LEU A 204 3.74 -9.71 -5.70
CA LEU A 204 2.66 -10.45 -6.32
C LEU A 204 2.99 -10.58 -7.81
N PHE A 205 3.06 -11.81 -8.30
CA PHE A 205 3.30 -12.12 -9.71
C PHE A 205 2.09 -12.84 -10.29
N GLN A 206 1.54 -12.37 -11.40
CA GLN A 206 0.40 -13.01 -12.03
C GLN A 206 0.69 -14.47 -12.37
N ILE A 207 -0.28 -15.36 -12.16
CA ILE A 207 -0.16 -16.79 -12.52
C ILE A 207 -0.91 -17.11 -13.83
N THR A 208 -2.02 -16.44 -14.09
CA THR A 208 -2.89 -16.72 -15.23
C THR A 208 -3.00 -15.50 -16.12
N GLU A 209 -2.55 -15.61 -17.37
CA GLU A 209 -2.98 -14.68 -18.42
C GLU A 209 -4.49 -14.88 -18.61
N THR A 210 -5.31 -13.95 -18.10
CA THR A 210 -6.67 -13.85 -18.61
C THR A 210 -6.57 -13.22 -19.99
N GLU A 211 -6.70 -14.08 -21.02
CA GLU A 211 -6.89 -13.70 -22.43
C GLU A 211 -8.08 -12.74 -22.60
#